data_AF-A0A2G8DKE6-F1
#
_entry.id   AF-A0A2G8DKE6-F1
#
_cell.length_a   1.000
_cell.length_b   1.000
_cell.length_c   1.000
_cell.angle_alpha   90.00
_cell.angle_beta   90.00
_cell.angle_gamma   90.00
#
_symmetry.space_group_name_H-M   'P 1'
#
loop_
_entity.id
_entity.type
_entity.pdbx_description
1 polymer ?
#
loop_
_entity_poly.entity_id
_entity_poly.type
_entity_poly.pdbx_seq_one_letter_code
_entity_poly.pdbx_strand_id
1 'polypeptide(L)'
;MEGVSEYSALVAWKTNEDGTVVEDIYFACKGGECDQKMSAVYGPTSWEDISDLAIPAVFINWMLSIMTKLHDGHTYSDKAFEKIILLAANLSNVVTREMTEAEEKRFRNLQEINNY
;
A
#
# COMPACT_ATOMS: atom_id res chain seq x y z
N MET A 1 16.24 -6.92 -9.56
CA MET A 1 15.50 -8.06 -10.17
C MET A 1 14.93 -7.55 -11.48
N GLU A 2 15.40 -8.02 -12.63
CA GLU A 2 14.92 -7.48 -13.92
C GLU A 2 13.40 -7.67 -14.05
N GLY A 3 12.66 -6.59 -14.26
CA GLY A 3 11.23 -6.63 -14.60
C GLY A 3 10.23 -6.26 -13.50
N VAL A 4 10.66 -6.01 -12.26
CA VAL A 4 9.81 -5.41 -11.20
C VAL A 4 10.24 -3.96 -10.98
N SER A 5 9.30 -3.03 -10.90
CA SER A 5 9.59 -1.63 -10.60
C SER A 5 10.25 -1.49 -9.22
N GLU A 6 11.44 -0.88 -9.17
CA GLU A 6 12.20 -0.65 -7.94
C GLU A 6 11.86 0.73 -7.35
N TYR A 7 10.79 0.81 -6.55
CA TYR A 7 10.48 1.99 -5.75
C TYR A 7 11.03 1.83 -4.33
N SER A 8 11.86 2.77 -3.89
CA SER A 8 12.39 2.79 -2.52
C SER A 8 11.45 3.52 -1.56
N ALA A 9 10.16 3.17 -1.57
CA ALA A 9 9.15 3.83 -0.74
C ALA A 9 8.11 2.87 -0.16
N LEU A 10 7.56 3.23 0.99
CA LEU A 10 6.52 2.53 1.73
C LEU A 10 5.33 3.47 1.95
N VAL A 11 4.13 2.90 2.06
CA VAL A 11 2.95 3.61 2.54
C VAL A 11 2.50 3.04 3.88
N ALA A 12 2.26 3.93 4.86
CA ALA A 12 1.86 3.60 6.21
C ALA A 12 0.48 4.18 6.53
N TRP A 13 -0.32 3.43 7.28
CA TRP A 13 -1.68 3.80 7.68
C TRP A 13 -1.71 4.20 9.15
N LYS A 14 -2.22 5.39 9.45
CA LYS A 14 -2.51 5.80 10.82
C LYS A 14 -3.99 5.63 11.10
N THR A 15 -4.30 4.78 12.06
CA THR A 15 -5.67 4.53 12.50
C THR A 15 -5.88 5.04 13.92
N ASN A 16 -7.14 5.23 14.29
CA ASN A 16 -7.53 5.36 15.69
C ASN A 16 -7.35 4.01 16.44
N GLU A 17 -7.62 4.01 17.75
CA GLU A 17 -7.37 2.86 18.64
C GLU A 17 -8.16 1.59 18.27
N ASP A 18 -9.37 1.74 17.73
CA ASP A 18 -10.22 0.60 17.32
C ASP A 18 -9.99 0.14 15.87
N GLY A 19 -9.15 0.85 15.11
CA GLY A 19 -8.81 0.53 13.73
C GLY A 19 -9.90 0.85 12.69
N THR A 20 -11.05 1.38 13.10
CA THR A 20 -12.20 1.65 12.22
C THR A 20 -12.08 2.96 11.46
N VAL A 21 -11.26 3.88 11.95
CA VAL A 21 -11.02 5.19 11.34
C VAL A 21 -9.57 5.28 10.89
N VAL A 22 -9.36 5.47 9.59
CA VAL A 22 -8.06 5.88 9.05
C VAL A 22 -7.95 7.40 9.15
N GLU A 23 -7.10 7.85 10.07
CA GLU A 23 -6.90 9.27 10.33
C GLU A 23 -5.97 9.93 9.30
N ASP A 24 -4.95 9.21 8.83
CA ASP A 24 -3.99 9.72 7.85
C ASP A 24 -3.22 8.57 7.16
N ILE A 25 -2.56 8.90 6.05
CA ILE A 25 -1.67 8.00 5.31
C ILE A 25 -0.33 8.71 5.11
N TYR A 26 0.77 7.97 5.24
CA TYR A 26 2.10 8.54 5.08
C TYR A 26 2.93 7.75 4.10
N PHE A 27 3.84 8.46 3.44
CA PHE A 27 4.83 7.88 2.55
C PHE A 27 6.20 8.06 3.19
N ALA A 28 6.98 6.99 3.21
CA ALA A 28 8.34 7.01 3.74
C ALA A 28 9.30 6.32 2.77
N CYS A 29 10.58 6.68 2.80
CA CYS A 29 11.57 5.90 2.08
C CYS A 29 11.70 4.50 2.70
N LYS A 30 11.86 3.48 1.85
CA LYS A 30 12.09 2.10 2.28
C LYS A 30 13.47 1.96 2.91
N GLY A 31 13.51 1.65 4.20
CA GLY A 31 14.73 1.44 4.97
C GLY A 31 15.42 2.72 5.45
N GLY A 32 16.49 2.53 6.24
CA GLY A 32 17.30 3.61 6.79
C GLY A 32 16.59 4.46 7.86
N GLU A 33 17.04 5.70 8.03
CA GLU A 33 16.51 6.60 9.06
C GLU A 33 15.08 7.09 8.80
N CYS A 34 14.63 7.11 7.54
CA CYS A 34 13.30 7.61 7.19
C CYS A 34 12.20 6.71 7.77
N ASP A 35 12.29 5.41 7.52
CA ASP A 35 11.36 4.42 8.06
C ASP A 35 11.37 4.39 9.60
N GLN A 36 12.57 4.46 10.21
CA GLN A 36 12.73 4.51 11.66
C GLN A 36 12.10 5.76 12.30
N LYS A 37 12.29 6.93 11.70
CA LYS A 37 11.68 8.18 12.19
C LYS A 37 10.17 8.13 12.08
N MET A 38 9.64 7.51 11.02
CA MET A 38 8.20 7.43 10.79
C MET A 38 7.55 6.41 11.74
N SER A 39 8.13 5.23 11.95
CA SER A 39 7.63 4.27 12.95
C SER A 39 7.55 4.84 14.37
N ALA A 40 8.53 5.68 14.76
CA ALA A 40 8.53 6.36 16.05
C ALA A 40 7.42 7.43 16.20
N VAL A 41 7.00 8.05 15.09
CA VAL A 41 5.98 9.11 15.09
C VAL A 41 4.57 8.55 14.96
N TYR A 42 4.38 7.45 14.23
CA TYR A 42 3.04 6.97 13.84
C TYR A 42 2.61 5.66 14.51
N GLY A 43 3.47 5.00 15.28
CA GLY A 43 3.11 3.79 16.05
C GLY A 43 3.07 2.51 15.21
N PRO A 44 2.44 1.42 15.72
CA PRO A 44 2.30 0.16 14.98
C PRO A 44 1.38 0.40 13.78
N THR A 45 2.00 0.68 12.65
CA THR A 45 1.35 0.98 11.38
C THR A 45 1.43 -0.25 10.49
N SER A 46 0.39 -0.52 9.70
CA SER A 46 0.52 -1.46 8.59
C SER A 46 1.29 -0.76 7.48
N TRP A 47 2.33 -1.41 6.96
CA TRP A 47 3.18 -0.89 5.90
C TRP A 47 2.93 -1.68 4.63
N GLU A 48 2.72 -0.99 3.51
CA GLU A 48 2.73 -1.60 2.18
C GLU A 48 3.95 -1.09 1.41
N ASP A 49 4.63 -1.97 0.70
CA ASP A 49 5.72 -1.61 -0.19
C ASP A 49 5.16 -1.05 -1.50
N ILE A 50 5.60 0.15 -1.90
CA ILE A 50 5.11 0.77 -3.14
C ILE A 50 5.58 -0.01 -4.38
N SER A 51 6.71 -0.71 -4.32
CA SER A 51 7.15 -1.63 -5.37
C SER A 51 6.19 -2.79 -5.55
N ASP A 52 5.64 -3.32 -4.46
CA ASP A 52 4.66 -4.38 -4.52
C ASP A 52 3.29 -3.83 -4.95
N LEU A 53 2.86 -2.67 -4.46
CA LEU A 53 1.63 -2.00 -4.90
C LEU A 53 1.63 -1.64 -6.40
N ALA A 54 2.80 -1.48 -7.01
CA ALA A 54 2.94 -1.25 -8.45
C ALA A 54 2.77 -2.53 -9.30
N ILE A 55 2.59 -3.70 -8.68
CA ILE A 55 2.23 -4.93 -9.38
C ILE A 55 0.72 -4.91 -9.66
N PRO A 56 0.27 -5.08 -10.92
CA PRO A 56 -1.14 -4.99 -11.31
C PRO A 56 -2.13 -5.73 -10.40
N ALA A 57 -1.85 -7.01 -10.07
CA ALA A 57 -2.75 -7.79 -9.22
C ALA A 57 -2.76 -7.31 -7.75
N VAL A 58 -1.62 -6.87 -7.22
CA VAL A 58 -1.53 -6.33 -5.85
C VAL A 58 -2.30 -5.02 -5.73
N PHE A 59 -2.17 -4.14 -6.73
CA PHE A 59 -2.93 -2.90 -6.80
C PHE A 59 -4.44 -3.11 -6.75
N ILE A 60 -4.95 -4.06 -7.55
CA ILE A 60 -6.39 -4.37 -7.57
C ILE A 60 -6.84 -4.93 -6.21
N ASN A 61 -6.07 -5.86 -5.62
CA ASN A 61 -6.39 -6.38 -4.28
C ASN A 61 -6.41 -5.27 -3.23
N TRP A 62 -5.49 -4.32 -3.32
CA TRP A 62 -5.43 -3.16 -2.43
C TRP A 62 -6.68 -2.26 -2.57
N MET A 63 -7.10 -1.95 -3.80
CA MET A 63 -8.33 -1.20 -4.06
C MET A 63 -9.59 -1.93 -3.57
N LEU A 64 -9.67 -3.25 -3.81
CA LEU A 64 -10.77 -4.09 -3.30
C LEU A 64 -10.81 -4.07 -1.77
N SER A 65 -9.66 -4.18 -1.10
CA SER A 65 -9.57 -4.11 0.36
C SER A 65 -10.11 -2.79 0.92
N ILE A 66 -9.79 -1.65 0.28
CA ILE A 66 -10.34 -0.34 0.65
C ILE A 66 -11.86 -0.31 0.46
N MET A 67 -12.37 -0.82 -0.66
CA MET A 67 -13.82 -0.87 -0.91
C MET A 67 -14.55 -1.77 0.09
N THR A 68 -13.97 -2.91 0.48
CA THR A 68 -14.52 -3.79 1.52
C THR A 68 -14.54 -3.07 2.87
N LYS A 69 -13.45 -2.40 3.26
CA LYS A 69 -13.41 -1.62 4.50
C LYS A 69 -14.49 -0.54 4.55
N LEU A 70 -14.66 0.20 3.44
CA LEU A 70 -15.74 1.18 3.29
C LEU A 70 -17.13 0.53 3.44
N HIS A 71 -17.34 -0.64 2.83
CA HIS A 71 -18.58 -1.40 2.97
C HIS A 71 -18.84 -1.83 4.41
N ASP A 72 -17.80 -2.25 5.12
CA ASP A 72 -17.85 -2.69 6.53
C ASP A 72 -17.97 -1.52 7.53
N GLY A 73 -18.12 -0.28 7.04
CA GLY A 73 -18.33 0.90 7.89
C GLY A 73 -17.05 1.57 8.40
N HIS A 74 -15.88 1.19 7.88
CA HIS A 74 -14.65 1.94 8.15
C HIS A 74 -14.74 3.31 7.49
N THR A 75 -14.18 4.32 8.15
CA THR A 75 -14.15 5.70 7.63
C THR A 75 -12.73 6.18 7.45
N TYR A 76 -12.57 7.15 6.56
CA TYR A 76 -11.30 7.78 6.23
C TYR A 76 -11.48 9.27 6.45
N SER A 77 -10.53 9.92 7.11
CA SER A 77 -10.51 11.38 7.13
C SER A 77 -10.38 11.92 5.69
N ASP A 78 -10.85 13.15 5.45
CA ASP A 78 -10.73 13.78 4.12
C ASP A 78 -9.28 13.75 3.63
N LYS A 79 -8.34 14.07 4.51
CA LYS A 79 -6.90 14.04 4.23
C LYS A 79 -6.39 12.65 3.88
N ALA A 80 -6.82 11.61 4.60
CA ALA A 80 -6.45 10.23 4.30
C ALA A 80 -6.99 9.83 2.92
N PHE A 81 -8.27 10.13 2.67
CA PHE A 81 -8.94 9.77 1.43
C PHE A 81 -8.33 10.47 0.20
N GLU A 82 -8.00 11.76 0.31
CA GLU A 82 -7.27 12.49 -0.74
C GLU A 82 -5.93 11.85 -1.09
N LYS A 83 -5.18 11.37 -0.09
CA LYS A 83 -3.90 10.68 -0.30
C LYS A 83 -4.06 9.30 -0.94
N ILE A 84 -5.14 8.57 -0.63
CA ILE A 84 -5.48 7.31 -1.32
C ILE A 84 -5.71 7.58 -2.80
N ILE A 85 -6.55 8.58 -3.12
CA ILE A 85 -6.83 8.95 -4.50
C ILE A 85 -5.54 9.36 -5.23
N LEU A 86 -4.71 10.18 -4.59
CA LEU A 86 -3.43 10.60 -5.16
C LEU A 86 -2.53 9.39 -5.46
N LEU A 87 -2.38 8.45 -4.52
CA LEU A 87 -1.56 7.26 -4.72
C LEU A 87 -2.13 6.39 -5.86
N ALA A 88 -3.44 6.14 -5.85
CA ALA A 88 -4.10 5.33 -6.87
C ALA A 88 -3.95 5.93 -8.27
N ALA A 89 -4.11 7.25 -8.41
CA ALA A 89 -3.95 7.96 -9.68
C ALA A 89 -2.49 7.96 -10.19
N ASN A 90 -1.51 7.98 -9.29
CA ASN A 90 -0.10 7.90 -9.70
C ASN A 90 0.28 6.48 -10.11
N LEU A 91 -0.20 5.46 -9.39
CA LEU A 91 0.06 4.05 -9.71
C LEU A 91 -0.72 3.56 -10.93
N SER A 92 -1.89 4.14 -11.24
CA SER A 92 -2.75 3.68 -12.35
C SER A 92 -1.99 3.57 -13.68
N ASN A 93 -1.04 4.48 -13.93
CA ASN A 93 -0.26 4.49 -15.17
C ASN A 93 0.70 3.31 -15.32
N VAL A 94 1.12 2.68 -14.22
CA VAL A 94 2.06 1.55 -14.24
C VAL A 94 1.37 0.20 -14.05
N VAL A 95 0.19 0.19 -13.44
CA VAL A 95 -0.59 -1.03 -13.10
C VAL A 95 -1.65 -1.40 -14.14
N THR A 96 -2.03 -0.49 -15.05
CA THR A 96 -3.05 -0.74 -16.09
C THR A 96 -2.45 -1.41 -17.34
N ARG A 97 -1.76 -2.53 -17.13
CA ARG A 97 -1.13 -3.36 -18.17
C ARG A 97 -1.08 -4.83 -17.74
N GLU A 98 -0.64 -5.70 -18.63
CA GLU A 98 -0.30 -7.09 -18.28
C GLU A 98 0.92 -7.15 -17.34
N MET A 99 0.92 -8.12 -16.44
CA MET A 99 2.05 -8.40 -15.55
C MET A 99 3.22 -8.99 -16.33
N THR A 100 4.44 -8.65 -15.95
CA THR A 100 5.64 -9.36 -16.43
C THR A 100 5.80 -10.68 -15.69
N GLU A 101 6.57 -11.64 -16.24
CA GLU A 101 6.86 -12.91 -15.57
C GLU A 101 7.51 -12.71 -14.18
N ALA A 102 8.34 -11.66 -14.03
CA ALA A 102 8.97 -11.32 -12.77
C ALA A 102 7.93 -10.83 -11.73
N GLU A 103 6.96 -10.03 -12.17
CA GLU A 103 5.85 -9.55 -11.34
C GLU A 103 4.90 -10.68 -10.96
N GLU A 104 4.57 -11.58 -11.89
CA GLU A 104 3.76 -12.77 -11.58
C GLU A 104 4.44 -13.65 -10.53
N LYS A 105 5.74 -13.89 -10.68
CA LYS A 105 6.52 -14.65 -9.70
C LYS A 105 6.53 -13.95 -8.34
N ARG A 106 6.74 -12.63 -8.32
CA ARG A 106 6.70 -11.83 -7.08
C ARG A 106 5.32 -11.90 -6.43
N PHE A 107 4.25 -11.75 -7.21
CA PHE A 107 2.87 -11.83 -6.74
C PHE A 107 2.58 -13.19 -6.08
N ARG A 108 2.95 -14.31 -6.72
CA ARG A 108 2.78 -15.64 -6.12
C ARG A 108 3.51 -15.78 -4.78
N ASN A 109 4.75 -15.31 -4.70
CA ASN A 109 5.50 -15.31 -3.43
C ASN A 109 4.80 -14.47 -2.35
N LEU A 110 4.22 -13.33 -2.71
CA LEU A 110 3.48 -12.49 -1.76
C LEU A 110 2.21 -13.19 -1.24
N GLN A 111 1.52 -13.96 -2.10
CA GLN A 111 0.37 -14.75 -1.67
C GLN A 111 0.75 -15.82 -0.66
N GLU A 112 1.89 -16.50 -0.86
CA GLU A 112 2.42 -17.50 0.08
C GLU A 112 2.83 -16.87 1.43
N ILE A 113 3.44 -15.68 1.42
CA ILE A 113 3.84 -14.97 2.65
C ILE A 113 2.62 -14.54 3.47
N ASN A 114 1.57 -14.06 2.80
CA ASN A 114 0.39 -13.50 3.45
C ASN A 114 -0.67 -14.55 3.85
N ASN A 115 -0.40 -15.86 3.64
CA ASN A 115 -1.31 -16.98 3.94
C ASN A 115 -2.74 -16.76 3.42
N TYR A 116 -2.90 -16.43 2.14
CA TYR A 116 -4.21 -16.53 1.48
C TYR A 116 -4.60 -17.99 1.22
#